data_AF-A0A418AYT4-F1
#
_entry.id   AF-A0A418AYT4-F1
#
_cell.length_a   1.000
_cell.length_b   1.000
_cell.length_c   1.000
_cell.angle_alpha   90.00
_cell.angle_beta   90.00
_cell.angle_gamma   90.00
#
_symmetry.space_group_name_H-M   'P 1'
#
loop_
_entity.id
_entity.type
_entity.pdbx_description
1 polymer ?
#
loop_
_entity_poly.entity_id
_entity_poly.type
_entity_poly.pdbx_seq_one_letter_code
_entity_poly.pdbx_strand_id
1 'polypeptide(L)'
;MLADRMSQYVHYYTLYGSVRPFGTSIMLAGRDVDTGKTFLNVIEPSGVSYRFRGAAMGKGEQAAKTEIEKYKLFDLTCREAIKYIAKILNVLHDEVKHPFELELSWLCEESNWQHQLVPANIRDDATAWALQSIQDDDMADDDDDA
;
A
#
# COMPACT_ATOMS: atom_id res chain seq x y z
N MET A 1 10.23 -19.73 -1.24
CA MET A 1 9.97 -18.49 -2.01
C MET A 1 10.97 -17.40 -1.59
N LEU A 2 11.10 -16.29 -2.34
CA LEU A 2 12.02 -15.18 -1.97
C LEU A 2 11.70 -14.60 -0.59
N ALA A 3 10.41 -14.47 -0.27
CA ALA A 3 9.94 -14.00 1.04
C ALA A 3 10.51 -14.84 2.20
N ASP A 4 10.49 -16.18 2.10
CA ASP A 4 10.97 -17.07 3.17
C ASP A 4 12.47 -16.88 3.42
N ARG A 5 13.27 -16.71 2.36
CA ARG A 5 14.72 -16.47 2.49
C ARG A 5 15.01 -15.14 3.16
N MET A 6 14.28 -14.09 2.77
CA MET A 6 14.39 -12.78 3.41
C MET A 6 13.94 -12.83 4.87
N SER A 7 12.86 -13.55 5.16
CA SER A 7 12.31 -13.75 6.50
C SER A 7 13.31 -14.45 7.43
N GLN A 8 13.94 -15.54 6.96
CA GLN A 8 15.02 -16.23 7.67
C GLN A 8 16.23 -15.33 7.91
N TYR A 9 16.59 -14.51 6.92
CA TYR A 9 17.69 -13.57 7.05
C TYR A 9 17.39 -12.50 8.12
N VAL A 10 16.19 -11.92 8.12
CA VAL A 10 15.75 -10.98 9.16
C VAL A 10 15.75 -11.65 10.54
N HIS A 11 15.23 -12.88 10.63
CA HIS A 11 15.20 -13.65 11.86
C HIS A 11 16.60 -13.87 12.46
N TYR A 12 17.60 -14.14 11.63
CA TYR A 12 18.99 -14.35 12.07
C TYR A 12 19.52 -13.18 12.93
N TYR A 13 19.12 -11.95 12.61
CA TYR A 13 19.53 -10.74 13.35
C TYR A 13 18.81 -10.55 14.70
N THR A 14 17.87 -11.43 15.02
CA THR A 14 17.20 -11.49 16.34
C THR A 14 17.83 -12.50 17.29
N LEU A 15 18.69 -13.39 16.80
CA LEU A 15 19.25 -14.51 17.56
C LEU A 15 20.56 -14.16 18.30
N TYR A 16 21.36 -13.24 17.74
CA TYR A 16 22.68 -12.93 18.27
C TYR A 16 22.71 -11.54 18.91
N GLY A 17 23.11 -11.46 20.19
CA GLY A 17 23.23 -10.19 20.91
C GLY A 17 24.34 -9.25 20.40
N SER A 18 25.20 -9.71 19.48
CA SER A 18 26.26 -8.91 18.85
C SER A 18 25.75 -8.06 17.68
N VAL A 19 24.55 -8.31 17.17
CA VAL A 19 23.93 -7.57 16.06
C VAL A 19 22.59 -7.01 16.49
N ARG A 20 22.16 -5.91 15.87
CA ARG A 20 20.86 -5.31 16.13
C ARG A 20 19.81 -5.89 15.18
N PRO A 21 18.60 -6.23 15.66
CA PRO A 21 17.48 -6.55 14.80
C PRO A 21 17.14 -5.41 13.84
N PHE A 22 16.55 -5.76 12.70
CA PHE A 22 16.02 -4.77 11.76
C PHE A 22 14.83 -4.05 12.36
N GLY A 23 14.82 -2.71 12.32
CA GLY A 23 13.71 -1.88 12.79
C GLY A 23 12.69 -1.54 11.70
N THR A 24 12.55 -2.40 10.69
CA THR A 24 11.69 -2.14 9.52
C THR A 24 10.94 -3.39 9.09
N SER A 25 9.72 -3.20 8.59
CA SER A 25 8.93 -4.24 7.94
C SER A 25 9.06 -4.12 6.43
N ILE A 26 9.09 -5.24 5.73
CA ILE A 26 9.28 -5.29 4.29
C ILE A 26 8.03 -5.84 3.63
N MET A 27 7.51 -5.15 2.62
CA MET A 27 6.44 -5.65 1.77
C MET A 27 7.01 -6.11 0.44
N LEU A 28 6.80 -7.38 0.10
CA LEU A 28 7.25 -8.00 -1.13
C LEU A 28 6.05 -8.42 -1.97
N ALA A 29 5.79 -7.67 -3.03
CA ALA A 29 4.83 -8.02 -4.06
C ALA A 29 5.52 -8.66 -5.26
N GLY A 30 4.86 -9.58 -5.92
CA GLY A 30 5.39 -10.23 -7.12
C GLY A 30 4.36 -11.03 -7.87
N ARG A 31 4.76 -11.53 -9.05
CA ARG A 31 4.01 -12.49 -9.84
C ARG A 31 4.89 -13.68 -10.13
N ASP A 32 4.34 -14.85 -9.91
CA ASP A 32 4.96 -16.11 -10.30
C ASP A 32 4.71 -16.32 -11.80
N VAL A 33 5.78 -16.50 -12.57
CA VAL A 33 5.73 -16.59 -14.05
C VAL A 33 5.08 -17.90 -14.50
N ASP A 34 5.30 -19.00 -13.76
CA ASP A 34 4.83 -20.33 -14.13
C ASP A 34 3.33 -20.49 -13.83
N THR A 35 2.88 -19.98 -12.70
CA THR A 35 1.47 -20.06 -12.27
C THR A 35 0.63 -18.86 -12.66
N GLY A 36 1.28 -17.76 -13.06
CA GLY A 36 0.64 -16.48 -13.37
C GLY A 36 0.05 -15.77 -12.14
N LYS A 37 0.18 -16.33 -10.93
CA LYS A 37 -0.45 -15.81 -9.71
C LYS A 37 0.36 -14.67 -9.11
N THR A 38 -0.32 -13.62 -8.70
CA THR A 38 0.26 -12.54 -7.90
C THR A 38 0.29 -12.90 -6.42
N PHE A 39 1.23 -12.30 -5.70
CA PHE A 39 1.38 -12.46 -4.27
C PHE A 39 1.84 -11.18 -3.62
N LEU A 40 1.42 -10.99 -2.38
CA LEU A 40 1.85 -9.93 -1.49
C LEU A 40 2.25 -10.58 -0.17
N ASN A 41 3.54 -10.50 0.17
CA ASN A 41 4.05 -10.97 1.44
C ASN A 41 4.53 -9.78 2.27
N VAL A 42 4.27 -9.80 3.56
CA VAL A 42 4.84 -8.86 4.52
C VAL A 42 5.77 -9.64 5.43
N ILE A 43 6.97 -9.10 5.62
CA ILE A 43 8.00 -9.64 6.49
C ILE A 43 8.17 -8.65 7.64
N GLU A 44 7.95 -9.12 8.86
CA GLU A 44 8.10 -8.33 10.07
C GLU A 44 9.54 -8.39 10.62
N PRO A 45 9.96 -7.40 11.43
CA PRO A 45 11.22 -7.40 12.18
C PRO A 45 11.56 -8.67 12.94
N SER A 46 10.54 -9.43 13.36
CA SER A 46 10.66 -10.71 14.05
C SER A 46 11.22 -11.84 13.15
N GLY A 47 11.22 -11.63 11.84
CA GLY A 47 11.48 -12.66 10.84
C GLY A 47 10.29 -13.59 10.63
N VAL A 48 9.07 -13.12 10.93
CA VAL A 48 7.83 -13.78 10.54
C VAL A 48 7.36 -13.19 9.22
N SER A 49 6.88 -14.05 8.32
CA SER A 49 6.33 -13.63 7.03
C SER A 49 4.90 -14.13 6.85
N TYR A 50 4.02 -13.25 6.41
CA TYR A 50 2.62 -13.52 6.14
C TYR A 50 2.25 -13.13 4.72
N ARG A 51 1.32 -13.89 4.11
CA ARG A 51 0.76 -13.57 2.78
C ARG A 51 -0.59 -12.89 2.94
N PHE A 52 -0.74 -11.73 2.32
CA PHE A 52 -1.94 -10.90 2.42
C PHE A 52 -2.57 -10.68 1.05
N ARG A 53 -3.83 -10.24 1.04
CA ARG A 53 -4.48 -9.68 -0.15
C ARG A 53 -4.19 -8.19 -0.26
N GLY A 54 -4.34 -7.47 0.85
CA GLY A 54 -3.90 -6.08 1.02
C GLY A 54 -3.25 -5.93 2.38
N ALA A 55 -2.27 -5.06 2.47
CA ALA A 55 -1.56 -4.76 3.70
C ALA A 55 -1.22 -3.27 3.74
N ALA A 56 -1.16 -2.73 4.95
CA ALA A 56 -0.68 -1.40 5.24
C ALA A 56 0.38 -1.51 6.34
N MET A 57 1.32 -0.58 6.39
CA MET A 57 2.38 -0.55 7.40
C MET A 57 2.66 0.89 7.80
N GLY A 58 2.98 1.13 9.07
CA GLY A 58 3.32 2.44 9.60
C GLY A 58 2.25 3.03 10.52
N LYS A 59 2.36 4.33 10.83
CA LYS A 59 1.54 4.99 11.86
C LYS A 59 0.02 4.91 11.58
N GLY A 60 -0.37 4.99 10.31
CA GLY A 60 -1.78 4.97 9.87
C GLY A 60 -2.31 3.57 9.52
N GLU A 61 -1.58 2.49 9.84
CA GLU A 61 -1.91 1.13 9.39
C GLU A 61 -3.33 0.71 9.71
N GLN A 62 -3.80 0.92 10.94
CA GLN A 62 -5.11 0.45 11.37
C GLN A 62 -6.24 1.16 10.60
N ALA A 63 -6.13 2.47 10.40
CA ALA A 63 -7.11 3.25 9.65
C ALA A 63 -7.06 2.91 8.15
N ALA A 64 -5.87 2.69 7.59
CA ALA A 64 -5.70 2.25 6.20
C ALA A 64 -6.35 0.89 5.94
N LYS A 65 -6.24 -0.07 6.86
CA LYS A 65 -6.91 -1.38 6.74
C LYS A 65 -8.43 -1.23 6.65
N THR A 66 -9.03 -0.38 7.48
CA THR A 66 -10.47 -0.12 7.45
C THR A 66 -10.92 0.42 6.10
N GLU A 67 -10.20 1.41 5.54
CA GLU A 67 -10.56 1.97 4.24
C GLU A 67 -10.34 0.98 3.08
N ILE A 68 -9.28 0.17 3.12
CA ILE A 68 -9.04 -0.89 2.12
C ILE A 68 -10.22 -1.88 2.07
N GLU A 69 -10.78 -2.24 3.22
CA GLU A 69 -11.94 -3.12 3.31
C GLU A 69 -13.23 -2.43 2.83
N LYS A 70 -13.40 -1.14 3.14
CA LYS A 70 -14.56 -0.32 2.73
C LYS A 70 -14.72 -0.25 1.21
N TYR A 71 -13.65 0.04 0.47
CA TYR A 71 -13.71 0.24 -0.99
C TYR A 71 -13.61 -1.05 -1.82
N LYS A 72 -13.48 -2.22 -1.20
CA LYS A 72 -13.37 -3.52 -1.88
C LYS A 72 -12.38 -3.50 -3.06
N LEU A 73 -11.18 -2.99 -2.80
CA LEU A 73 -10.15 -2.74 -3.83
C LEU A 73 -9.80 -3.97 -4.69
N PHE A 74 -10.05 -5.18 -4.18
CA PHE A 74 -9.75 -6.43 -4.87
C PHE A 74 -10.70 -6.76 -6.02
N ASP A 75 -11.86 -6.11 -6.09
CA ASP A 75 -12.85 -6.28 -7.17
C ASP A 75 -12.63 -5.25 -8.30
N LEU A 76 -11.72 -4.28 -8.09
CA LEU A 76 -11.45 -3.18 -9.02
C LEU A 76 -10.27 -3.49 -9.94
N THR A 77 -10.22 -2.79 -11.08
CA THR A 77 -9.04 -2.81 -11.93
C THR A 77 -7.87 -2.04 -11.28
N CYS A 78 -6.62 -2.32 -11.67
CA CYS A 78 -5.47 -1.60 -11.11
C CYS A 78 -5.55 -0.07 -11.31
N ARG A 79 -6.13 0.40 -12.43
CA ARG A 79 -6.33 1.83 -12.70
C ARG A 79 -7.32 2.48 -11.74
N GLU A 80 -8.41 1.79 -11.44
CA GLU A 80 -9.42 2.28 -10.49
C GLU A 80 -8.88 2.21 -9.06
N ALA A 81 -8.25 1.10 -8.69
CA ALA A 81 -7.67 0.90 -7.37
C ALA A 81 -6.65 1.99 -7.00
N ILE A 82 -5.84 2.46 -7.96
CA ILE A 82 -4.88 3.55 -7.75
C ILE A 82 -5.57 4.83 -7.24
N LYS A 83 -6.75 5.17 -7.76
CA LYS A 83 -7.51 6.36 -7.33
C LYS A 83 -7.92 6.27 -5.87
N TYR A 84 -8.45 5.11 -5.48
CA TYR A 84 -8.83 4.87 -4.08
C TYR A 84 -7.60 4.80 -3.16
N ILE A 85 -6.48 4.22 -3.59
CA ILE A 85 -5.24 4.23 -2.81
C ILE A 85 -4.76 5.67 -2.59
N ALA A 86 -4.80 6.52 -3.63
CA ALA A 86 -4.47 7.93 -3.51
C ALA A 86 -5.43 8.65 -2.54
N LYS A 87 -6.74 8.37 -2.59
CA LYS A 87 -7.73 8.91 -1.64
C LYS A 87 -7.41 8.50 -0.21
N ILE A 88 -7.19 7.22 0.05
CA ILE A 88 -6.85 6.71 1.39
C ILE A 88 -5.61 7.42 1.95
N LEU A 89 -4.57 7.59 1.14
CA LEU A 89 -3.34 8.23 1.59
C LEU A 89 -3.54 9.72 1.90
N ASN A 90 -4.36 10.43 1.12
CA ASN A 90 -4.69 11.83 1.40
C ASN A 90 -5.57 11.98 2.65
N VAL A 91 -6.60 11.14 2.82
CA VAL A 91 -7.48 11.16 4.02
C VAL A 91 -6.71 10.86 5.30
N LEU A 92 -5.78 9.90 5.25
CA LEU A 92 -4.98 9.52 6.42
C LEU A 92 -3.80 10.45 6.68
N HIS A 93 -3.50 11.33 5.74
CA HIS A 93 -2.48 12.35 5.93
C HIS A 93 -3.03 13.47 6.81
N ASP A 94 -2.31 13.75 7.89
CA ASP A 94 -2.63 14.86 8.79
C ASP A 94 -2.07 16.15 8.17
N GLU A 95 -2.91 16.89 7.44
CA GLU A 95 -2.54 18.13 6.73
C GLU A 95 -1.81 19.15 7.62
N VAL A 96 -2.05 19.11 8.92
CA VAL A 96 -1.50 20.04 9.91
C VAL A 96 0.02 19.93 10.03
N LYS A 97 0.63 18.80 9.62
CA LYS A 97 2.03 18.51 9.98
C LYS A 97 3.04 18.90 8.90
N HIS A 98 2.96 18.40 7.67
CA HIS A 98 3.90 18.75 6.57
C HIS A 98 3.33 18.37 5.20
N PRO A 99 3.75 19.02 4.10
CA PRO A 99 3.47 18.52 2.75
C PRO A 99 4.12 17.14 2.55
N PHE A 100 3.42 16.23 1.86
CA PHE A 100 3.93 14.91 1.51
C PHE A 100 3.95 14.72 0.00
N GLU A 101 4.81 13.83 -0.48
CA GLU A 101 4.84 13.40 -1.87
C GLU A 101 4.19 12.01 -1.99
N LEU A 102 3.23 11.88 -2.90
CA LEU A 102 2.55 10.62 -3.17
C LEU A 102 3.38 9.78 -4.15
N GLU A 103 3.94 8.68 -3.68
CA GLU A 103 4.63 7.70 -4.53
C GLU A 103 3.76 6.47 -4.78
N LEU A 104 3.59 6.12 -6.06
CA LEU A 104 2.81 4.95 -6.48
C LEU A 104 3.61 4.09 -7.44
N SER A 105 3.56 2.78 -7.24
CA SER A 105 4.12 1.78 -8.15
C SER A 105 3.14 0.64 -8.34
N TRP A 106 3.27 -0.08 -9.44
CA TRP A 106 2.34 -1.15 -9.79
C TRP A 106 3.05 -2.33 -10.44
N LEU A 107 2.36 -3.47 -10.41
CA LEU A 107 2.73 -4.71 -11.07
C LEU A 107 1.43 -5.31 -11.65
N CYS A 108 1.13 -4.98 -12.90
CA CYS A 108 -0.10 -5.35 -13.58
C CYS A 108 0.15 -5.65 -15.07
N GLU A 109 -0.91 -6.01 -15.79
CA GLU A 109 -0.85 -6.27 -17.23
C GLU A 109 -0.30 -5.07 -18.03
N GLU A 110 -0.69 -3.84 -17.69
CA GLU A 110 -0.20 -2.63 -18.36
C GLU A 110 1.30 -2.38 -18.16
N SER A 111 1.85 -2.91 -17.08
CA SER A 111 3.28 -2.87 -16.82
C SER A 111 4.04 -4.02 -17.49
N ASN A 112 3.39 -4.79 -18.37
CA ASN A 112 3.90 -6.05 -18.89
C ASN A 112 4.39 -6.99 -17.79
N TRP A 113 3.69 -6.97 -16.64
CA TRP A 113 4.06 -7.73 -15.44
C TRP A 113 5.48 -7.45 -14.92
N GLN A 114 5.98 -6.23 -15.11
CA GLN A 114 7.21 -5.73 -14.52
C GLN A 114 6.90 -4.65 -13.49
N HIS A 115 7.60 -4.67 -12.36
CA HIS A 115 7.44 -3.60 -11.37
C HIS A 115 7.98 -2.30 -11.95
N GLN A 116 7.13 -1.27 -11.95
CA GLN A 116 7.50 0.06 -12.40
C GLN A 116 6.74 1.12 -11.58
N LEU A 117 7.30 2.33 -11.53
CA LEU A 117 6.58 3.48 -11.02
C LEU A 117 5.37 3.76 -11.91
N VAL A 118 4.28 4.23 -11.30
CA VAL A 118 3.11 4.68 -12.03
C VAL A 118 3.50 5.94 -12.82
N PRO A 119 3.19 6.02 -14.12
CA PRO A 119 3.44 7.22 -14.93
C PRO A 119 2.85 8.48 -14.29
N ALA A 120 3.57 9.60 -14.38
CA ALA A 120 3.20 10.86 -13.72
C ALA A 120 1.78 11.33 -14.09
N ASN A 121 1.39 11.22 -15.36
CA ASN A 121 0.03 11.58 -15.79
C ASN A 121 -1.05 10.78 -15.04
N ILE A 122 -0.87 9.47 -14.86
CA ILE A 122 -1.86 8.62 -14.17
C ILE A 122 -1.87 8.94 -12.67
N ARG A 123 -0.69 9.16 -12.08
CA ARG A 123 -0.57 9.53 -10.66
C ARG A 123 -1.25 10.88 -10.38
N ASP A 124 -1.00 11.88 -11.22
CA ASP A 124 -1.50 13.23 -11.03
C ASP A 124 -3.03 13.26 -11.25
N ASP A 125 -3.54 12.54 -12.24
CA ASP A 125 -4.99 12.35 -12.45
C ASP A 125 -5.65 11.65 -11.25
N ALA A 126 -5.02 10.62 -10.70
CA ALA A 126 -5.52 9.92 -9.52
C ALA A 126 -5.52 10.80 -8.27
N THR A 127 -4.51 11.67 -8.14
CA THR A 127 -4.40 12.64 -7.04
C THR A 127 -5.49 13.71 -7.16
N ALA A 128 -5.72 14.25 -8.36
CA ALA A 128 -6.78 15.22 -8.59
C ALA A 128 -8.16 14.63 -8.28
N TRP A 129 -8.42 13.39 -8.73
CA TRP A 129 -9.66 12.69 -8.40
C TRP A 129 -9.81 12.46 -6.89
N ALA A 130 -8.73 12.09 -6.20
CA ALA A 130 -8.74 11.86 -4.76
C ALA A 130 -9.10 13.12 -3.99
N LEU A 131 -8.47 14.26 -4.31
CA LEU A 131 -8.74 15.55 -3.67
C LEU A 131 -10.18 16.00 -3.91
N GLN A 132 -10.67 15.88 -5.16
CA GLN A 132 -12.05 16.20 -5.48
C GLN A 132 -13.03 15.32 -4.71
N SER A 133 -12.78 14.01 -4.64
CA SER A 133 -13.67 13.09 -3.93
C SER A 133 -13.67 13.31 -2.42
N ILE A 134 -12.61 13.85 -1.83
CA ILE A 134 -12.58 14.23 -0.41
C ILE A 134 -13.43 15.49 -0.21
N GLN A 135 -13.25 16.49 -1.06
CA GLN A 135 -14.03 17.73 -1.00
C GLN A 135 -15.53 17.50 -1.20
N ASP A 136 -15.90 16.60 -2.12
CA ASP A 136 -17.31 16.23 -2.36
C ASP A 136 -17.94 15.52 -1.15
N ASP A 137 -17.17 14.68 -0.44
CA ASP A 137 -17.62 14.01 0.78
C ASP A 137 -17.81 15.04 1.92
N ASP A 138 -16.86 15.97 2.09
CA ASP A 138 -16.93 17.02 3.13
C ASP A 138 -18.14 17.95 2.92
N MET A 139 -18.47 18.32 1.66
CA MET A 139 -19.63 19.16 1.35
C MET A 139 -20.97 18.43 1.55
N ALA A 140 -21.01 17.11 1.36
CA ALA A 140 -22.22 16.33 1.57
C ALA A 140 -22.59 16.22 3.06
N ASP A 141 -21.58 16.15 3.94
CA ASP A 141 -21.80 16.09 5.39
C ASP A 141 -22.32 17.43 5.96
N ASP A 142 -21.97 18.58 5.35
CA ASP A 142 -22.44 19.91 5.77
C ASP A 142 -23.91 20.21 5.38
N ASP A 143 -24.43 19.61 4.31
CA ASP A 143 -25.80 19.84 3.82
C ASP A 143 -26.86 19.02 4.60
N ASP A 144 -26.48 17.93 5.28
CA ASP A 144 -27.39 17.08 6.08
C ASP A 144 -27.70 17.66 7.49
N ASP A 145 -26.99 18.71 7.91
CA ASP A 145 -27.17 19.41 9.20
C ASP A 145 -27.97 20.74 9.10
N ALA A 146 -28.60 21.03 7.95
CA ALA A 146 -29.33 22.28 7.66
C ALA A 146 -30.88 22.17 7.67
#